data_AF-A0A3D3ZAI3-F1
#
_entry.id   AF-A0A3D3ZAI3-F1
#
_cell.length_a   1.000
_cell.length_b   1.000
_cell.length_c   1.000
_cell.angle_alpha   90.00
_cell.angle_beta   90.00
_cell.angle_gamma   90.00
#
_symmetry.space_group_name_H-M   'P 1'
#
loop_
_entity.id
_entity.type
_entity.pdbx_description
1 polymer ?
#
loop_
_entity_poly.entity_id
_entity_poly.type
_entity_poly.pdbx_seq_one_letter_code
_entity_poly.pdbx_strand_id
1 'polypeptide(L)'
;FDGAFSTQRALSRNRCIHALGRMVFVAQSDFGHGGTWDGTVKNLRFGWSPVACFRDGSQAARQLEQMGAYLIGTDDLQDFGGLMEEEKTLF
;
A
#
# COMPACT_ATOMS: atom_id res chain seq x y z
N PHE A 1 18.18 19.05 8.81
CA PHE A 1 17.14 18.40 7.99
C PHE A 1 15.83 18.90 8.58
N ASP A 2 15.52 20.20 8.43
CA ASP A 2 14.52 20.89 9.28
C ASP A 2 13.75 21.88 8.43
N GLY A 3 12.67 21.42 7.81
CA GLY A 3 11.77 22.28 7.06
C GLY A 3 10.35 21.89 7.37
N ALA A 4 9.44 22.87 7.32
CA ALA A 4 8.02 22.66 7.58
C ALA A 4 7.45 21.50 6.75
N PHE A 5 6.39 20.89 7.29
CA PHE A 5 5.62 19.90 6.55
C PHE A 5 5.17 20.48 5.21
N SER A 6 5.27 19.68 4.15
CA SER A 6 4.59 19.98 2.91
C SER A 6 4.06 18.69 2.29
N THR A 7 2.87 18.77 1.71
CA THR A 7 2.22 17.63 1.03
C THR A 7 3.12 17.06 -0.07
N GLN A 8 3.79 17.93 -0.83
CA GLN A 8 4.76 17.55 -1.86
C GLN A 8 5.89 16.66 -1.30
N ARG A 9 6.50 17.07 -0.18
CA ARG A 9 7.61 16.32 0.44
C ARG A 9 7.11 15.00 1.02
N ALA A 10 5.95 15.00 1.67
CA ALA A 10 5.33 13.80 2.20
C ALA A 10 5.04 12.77 1.10
N LEU A 11 4.49 13.20 -0.04
CA LEU A 11 4.21 12.35 -1.19
C LEU A 11 5.49 11.83 -1.86
N SER A 12 6.52 12.67 -2.00
CA SER A 12 7.82 12.24 -2.54
C SER A 12 8.44 11.16 -1.66
N ARG A 13 8.37 11.31 -0.33
CA ARG A 13 8.84 10.30 0.63
C ARG A 13 8.02 9.02 0.53
N ASN A 14 6.69 9.12 0.43
CA ASN A 14 5.82 7.94 0.27
C ASN A 14 6.24 7.14 -0.97
N ARG A 15 6.47 7.79 -2.13
CA ARG A 15 6.94 7.11 -3.33
C ARG A 15 8.19 6.25 -3.07
N CYS A 16 9.17 6.76 -2.33
CA CYS A 16 10.36 5.99 -1.98
C CYS A 16 10.02 4.77 -1.11
N ILE A 17 9.15 4.94 -0.10
CA ILE A 17 8.70 3.81 0.74
C ILE A 17 8.00 2.74 -0.10
N HIS A 18 7.07 3.14 -0.97
CA HIS A 18 6.33 2.22 -1.81
C HIS A 18 7.24 1.47 -2.79
N ALA A 19 8.20 2.16 -3.42
CA ALA A 19 9.05 1.56 -4.44
C ALA A 19 10.21 0.71 -3.87
N LEU A 20 10.67 1.00 -2.66
CA LEU A 20 11.77 0.25 -2.02
C LEU A 20 11.26 -0.86 -1.11
N GLY A 21 9.99 -0.81 -0.70
CA GLY A 21 9.39 -1.86 0.11
C GLY A 21 9.14 -3.13 -0.70
N ARG A 22 9.39 -4.29 -0.09
CA ARG A 22 8.97 -5.59 -0.65
C ARG A 22 7.45 -5.67 -0.84
N MET A 23 6.72 -4.97 0.01
CA MET A 23 5.27 -4.78 -0.03
C MET A 23 4.93 -3.52 0.75
N VAL A 24 3.78 -2.93 0.45
CA VAL A 24 3.15 -1.92 1.31
C VAL A 24 1.92 -2.48 1.99
N PHE A 25 1.89 -2.35 3.31
CA PHE A 25 0.70 -2.60 4.11
C PHE A 25 -0.05 -1.30 4.38
N VAL A 26 -1.33 -1.27 3.99
CA VAL A 26 -2.26 -0.14 4.20
C VAL A 26 -3.24 -0.53 5.30
N ALA A 27 -3.01 -0.02 6.50
CA ALA A 27 -3.89 -0.27 7.65
C ALA A 27 -5.27 0.40 7.50
N GLN A 28 -5.29 1.64 6.99
CA GLN A 28 -6.51 2.40 6.74
C GLN A 28 -6.22 3.52 5.74
N SER A 29 -7.22 3.90 4.94
CA SER A 29 -7.16 5.07 4.08
C SER A 29 -8.55 5.66 3.86
N ASP A 30 -8.61 6.95 3.57
CA ASP A 30 -9.85 7.59 3.19
C ASP A 30 -10.05 7.54 1.67
N PHE A 31 -11.28 7.27 1.23
CA PHE A 31 -11.57 7.14 -0.19
C PHE A 31 -11.40 8.49 -0.90
N GLY A 32 -10.55 8.53 -1.92
CA GLY A 32 -10.38 9.70 -2.78
C GLY A 32 -9.52 10.82 -2.21
N HIS A 33 -9.01 10.71 -0.97
CA HIS A 33 -8.21 11.77 -0.37
C HIS A 33 -7.13 11.29 0.61
N GLY A 34 -6.11 12.12 0.79
CA GLY A 34 -5.05 11.92 1.77
C GLY A 34 -3.83 11.17 1.20
N GLY A 35 -2.69 11.33 1.88
CA GLY A 35 -1.40 10.85 1.39
C GLY A 35 -1.27 9.33 1.29
N THR A 36 -2.00 8.58 2.12
CA THR A 36 -2.05 7.11 2.06
C THR A 36 -2.81 6.66 0.82
N TRP A 37 -3.99 7.24 0.56
CA TRP A 37 -4.79 6.95 -0.62
C TRP A 37 -4.00 7.28 -1.90
N ASP A 38 -3.49 8.51 -2.00
CA ASP A 38 -2.76 8.98 -3.19
C ASP A 38 -1.49 8.16 -3.44
N GLY A 39 -0.77 7.80 -2.38
CA GLY A 39 0.43 6.97 -2.44
C GLY A 39 0.11 5.56 -2.93
N THR A 40 -0.92 4.93 -2.35
CA THR A 40 -1.33 3.56 -2.67
C THR A 40 -1.91 3.45 -4.08
N VAL A 41 -2.77 4.40 -4.47
CA VAL A 41 -3.30 4.47 -5.85
C VAL A 41 -2.19 4.59 -6.87
N LYS A 42 -1.16 5.42 -6.61
CA LYS A 42 0.01 5.51 -7.49
C LYS A 42 0.81 4.22 -7.50
N ASN A 43 1.03 3.60 -6.34
CA ASN A 43 1.74 2.34 -6.24
C ASN A 43 1.07 1.24 -7.10
N LEU A 44 -0.24 1.05 -6.93
CA LEU A 44 -1.02 0.07 -7.68
C LEU A 44 -1.01 0.36 -9.19
N ARG A 45 -1.17 1.63 -9.58
CA ARG A 45 -1.17 2.03 -11.00
C ARG A 45 0.18 1.82 -11.68
N PHE A 46 1.29 2.02 -10.98
CA PHE A 46 2.63 1.89 -11.55
C PHE A 46 3.32 0.56 -11.20
N GLY A 47 2.68 -0.29 -10.39
CA GLY A 47 3.20 -1.58 -9.97
C GLY A 47 4.54 -1.51 -9.24
N TRP A 48 4.76 -0.53 -8.35
CA TRP A 48 6.08 -0.42 -7.69
C TRP A 48 6.31 -1.54 -6.67
N SER A 49 5.28 -1.93 -5.94
CA SER A 49 5.30 -3.10 -5.04
C SER A 49 3.89 -3.63 -4.81
N PRO A 50 3.75 -4.92 -4.42
CA PRO A 50 2.49 -5.47 -3.93
C PRO A 50 1.89 -4.63 -2.80
N VAL A 51 0.56 -4.58 -2.74
CA VAL A 51 -0.17 -3.87 -1.69
C VAL A 51 -1.07 -4.86 -0.96
N ALA A 52 -0.87 -4.96 0.36
CA ALA A 52 -1.84 -5.55 1.27
C ALA A 52 -2.64 -4.43 1.92
N CYS A 53 -3.96 -4.53 1.94
CA CYS A 53 -4.84 -3.56 2.59
C CYS A 53 -5.70 -4.27 3.63
N PHE A 54 -5.79 -3.69 4.83
CA PHE A 54 -6.61 -4.28 5.88
C PHE A 54 -8.10 -4.22 5.51
N ARG A 55 -8.80 -5.35 5.71
CA ARG A 55 -10.23 -5.49 5.41
C ARG A 55 -11.06 -4.84 6.50
N ASP A 56 -11.08 -3.50 6.52
CA ASP A 56 -11.87 -2.70 7.46
C ASP A 56 -13.33 -2.45 7.02
N GLY A 57 -13.72 -2.96 5.83
CA GLY A 57 -15.05 -2.77 5.24
C GLY A 57 -15.28 -1.39 4.60
N SER A 58 -14.27 -0.52 4.61
CA SER A 58 -14.38 0.82 4.04
C SER A 58 -14.58 0.78 2.52
N GLN A 59 -15.09 1.88 1.97
CA GLN A 59 -15.10 2.10 0.52
C GLN A 59 -13.68 2.12 -0.05
N ALA A 60 -12.73 2.67 0.70
CA ALA A 60 -11.35 2.76 0.27
C ALA A 60 -10.72 1.37 0.10
N ALA A 61 -10.85 0.49 1.10
CA ALA A 61 -10.35 -0.89 1.02
C ALA A 61 -10.93 -1.64 -0.19
N ARG A 62 -12.24 -1.56 -0.40
CA ARG A 62 -12.91 -2.18 -1.56
C ARG A 62 -12.38 -1.63 -2.90
N GLN A 63 -12.17 -0.33 -3.00
CA GLN A 63 -11.65 0.25 -4.24
C GLN A 63 -10.19 -0.13 -4.48
N LEU A 64 -9.36 -0.19 -3.44
CA LEU A 64 -7.97 -0.64 -3.55
C LEU A 64 -7.89 -2.12 -3.95
N GLU A 65 -8.78 -2.97 -3.43
CA GLU A 65 -8.92 -4.37 -3.86
C GLU A 65 -9.21 -4.48 -5.36
N GLN A 66 -10.18 -3.70 -5.86
CA GLN A 66 -10.49 -3.63 -7.30
C GLN A 66 -9.31 -3.15 -8.16
N MET A 67 -8.37 -2.44 -7.57
CA MET A 67 -7.14 -1.96 -8.22
C MET A 67 -5.96 -2.94 -8.09
N GLY A 68 -6.16 -4.10 -7.44
CA GLY A 68 -5.16 -5.16 -7.31
C GLY A 68 -4.49 -5.27 -5.94
N ALA A 69 -5.00 -4.59 -4.90
CA ALA A 69 -4.55 -4.85 -3.53
C ALA A 69 -5.12 -6.17 -2.99
N TYR A 70 -4.33 -6.88 -2.20
CA TYR A 70 -4.79 -8.05 -1.44
C TYR A 70 -5.46 -7.59 -0.15
N LEU A 71 -6.70 -8.02 0.10
CA LEU A 71 -7.37 -7.73 1.36
C LEU A 71 -6.99 -8.73 2.43
N ILE A 72 -6.42 -8.23 3.53
CA ILE A 72 -5.95 -9.05 4.65
C ILE A 72 -6.80 -8.81 5.91
N GLY A 73 -7.02 -9.87 6.67
CA GLY A 73 -7.73 -9.86 7.95
C GLY A 73 -6.79 -9.92 9.15
N THR A 74 -7.36 -10.09 10.34
CA THR A 74 -6.59 -10.19 11.60
C THR A 74 -5.73 -11.45 11.66
N ASP A 75 -6.15 -12.53 11.01
CA ASP A 75 -5.41 -13.79 10.99
C ASP A 75 -4.11 -13.65 10.21
N ASP A 76 -4.14 -12.91 9.09
CA ASP A 76 -2.97 -12.60 8.28
C ASP A 76 -1.95 -11.68 8.99
N LEU A 77 -2.37 -10.98 10.06
CA LEU A 77 -1.47 -10.14 10.86
C LEU A 77 -0.58 -10.96 11.81
N GLN A 78 -0.91 -12.23 12.03
CA GLN A 78 -0.11 -13.12 12.88
C GLN A 78 1.16 -13.59 12.16
N ASP A 79 1.09 -13.74 10.84
CA ASP A 79 2.21 -14.16 10.01
C ASP A 79 2.10 -13.57 8.60
N PHE A 80 3.02 -12.66 8.28
CA PHE A 80 3.10 -12.04 6.95
C PHE A 80 3.77 -12.94 5.90
N GLY A 81 4.36 -14.08 6.29
CA GLY A 81 5.01 -15.01 5.38
C GLY A 81 4.06 -15.55 4.29
N GLY A 82 2.78 -15.70 4.62
CA GLY A 82 1.75 -16.16 3.67
C GLY A 82 1.21 -15.08 2.73
N LEU A 83 1.54 -13.81 2.94
CA LEU A 83 1.08 -12.70 2.08
C LEU A 83 1.85 -12.59 0.76
N MET A 84 2.88 -13.41 0.58
CA MET A 84 3.73 -13.42 -0.59
C MET A 84 3.60 -14.78 -1.25
N GLU A 85 3.08 -14.82 -2.49
CA GLU A 85 3.53 -15.89 -3.38
C GLU A 85 5.00 -15.61 -3.68
N GLU A 86 5.88 -16.58 -3.44
CA GLU A 86 7.24 -16.50 -3.96
C GLU A 86 7.13 -16.23 -5.45
N GLU A 87 7.66 -15.09 -5.91
CA GLU A 87 8.04 -14.96 -7.31
C GLU A 87 8.95 -16.17 -7.59
N LYS A 88 8.37 -17.20 -8.22
CA LYS A 88 9.14 -18.23 -8.89
C LYS A 88 9.96 -17.47 -9.90
N THR A 89 11.17 -17.15 -9.47
CA THR A 89 12.17 -16.48 -10.28
C THR A 89 12.35 -17.39 -11.49
N LEU A 90 11.84 -16.94 -12.64
CA LEU A 90 12.05 -17.60 -13.92
C LEU A 90 13.50 -17.33 -14.33
N PHE A 91 14.45 -17.92 -13.61
CA PHE A 91 15.85 -18.07 -14.02
C PHE A 91 16.31 -19.49 -13.71
#